data_AF-A0A7S1D1G3-F1
#
_entry.id   AF-A0A7S1D1G3-F1
#
_cell.length_a   1.000
_cell.length_b   1.000
_cell.length_c   1.000
_cell.angle_alpha   90.00
_cell.angle_beta   90.00
_cell.angle_gamma   90.00
#
_symmetry.space_group_name_H-M   'P 1'
#
loop_
_entity.id
_entity.type
_entity.pdbx_description
1 polymer ?
#
loop_
_entity_poly.entity_id
_entity_poly.type
_entity_poly.pdbx_seq_one_letter_code
_entity_poly.pdbx_strand_id
1 'polypeptide(L)'
;RNVADALVYDRGDGSKRVFHNLTLVQSENNHENDQCPILISIDYADYYFSGEKMGWTKLTVPTPRYAAAYTETSGKDLDLKGLVMVCHVLCPWGECPDGDLSEKDLGKGLELRVNSKKVKDMIKLGDHCFILVPDDNNNNNKYFPANDRGQYRLEVLVEKTSEDFESYFRLTSLIVL
;
A
#
# COMPACT_ATOMS: atom_id res chain seq x y z
N ARG A 1 -7.41 26.38 16.75
CA ARG A 1 -7.86 26.85 15.42
C ARG A 1 -6.61 26.90 14.55
N ASN A 2 -6.30 25.79 13.87
CA ASN A 2 -5.10 25.71 13.04
C ASN A 2 -5.52 25.99 11.61
N VAL A 3 -5.01 27.10 11.09
CA VAL A 3 -5.14 27.49 9.70
C VAL A 3 -4.24 26.53 8.93
N ALA A 4 -4.82 25.73 8.04
CA ALA A 4 -4.05 24.93 7.10
C ALA A 4 -3.44 25.90 6.09
N ASP A 5 -2.13 26.13 6.18
CA ASP A 5 -1.41 26.83 5.12
C ASP A 5 -1.34 25.92 3.90
N ALA A 6 -2.23 26.18 2.95
CA ALA A 6 -2.22 25.56 1.64
C ALA A 6 -1.14 26.24 0.79
N LEU A 7 -0.08 25.51 0.46
CA LEU A 7 0.82 25.95 -0.60
C LEU A 7 0.15 25.69 -1.95
N VAL A 8 -0.21 26.78 -2.63
CA VAL A 8 -0.72 26.76 -4.01
C VAL A 8 0.48 26.80 -4.94
N TYR A 9 0.69 25.73 -5.70
CA TYR A 9 1.68 25.71 -6.77
C TYR A 9 0.99 25.93 -8.12
N ASP A 10 1.50 26.88 -8.90
CA ASP A 10 1.07 27.15 -10.28
C ASP A 10 2.03 26.43 -11.24
N ARG A 11 1.51 25.53 -12.06
CA ARG A 11 2.29 24.77 -13.06
C ARG A 11 2.60 25.58 -14.33
N GLY A 12 2.14 26.83 -14.42
CA GLY A 12 2.27 27.66 -15.63
C GLY A 12 1.31 27.27 -16.75
N ASP A 13 0.42 26.28 -16.52
CA ASP A 13 -0.66 25.86 -17.41
C ASP A 13 -2.06 26.29 -16.92
N GLY A 14 -2.13 27.02 -15.80
CA GLY A 14 -3.36 27.51 -15.19
C GLY A 14 -4.09 26.50 -14.30
N SER A 15 -3.58 25.28 -14.13
CA SER A 15 -4.18 24.29 -13.23
C SER A 15 -3.71 24.47 -11.78
N LYS A 16 -4.65 24.61 -10.84
CA LYS A 16 -4.40 24.64 -9.40
C LYS A 16 -4.84 23.33 -8.77
N ARG A 17 -3.97 22.67 -7.99
CA ARG A 17 -4.31 21.47 -7.21
C ARG A 17 -4.16 21.75 -5.72
N VAL A 18 -5.08 21.21 -4.93
CA VAL A 18 -5.09 21.26 -3.46
C VAL A 18 -4.64 19.89 -2.95
N PHE A 19 -3.67 19.88 -2.04
CA PHE A 19 -3.08 18.66 -1.50
C PHE A 19 -3.60 18.39 -0.09
N HIS A 20 -3.91 17.12 0.22
CA HIS A 20 -4.27 16.66 1.55
C HIS A 20 -3.28 15.58 2.02
N ASN A 21 -2.76 15.73 3.23
CA ASN A 21 -1.72 14.86 3.81
C ASN A 21 -2.36 13.71 4.62
N LEU A 22 -1.76 12.52 4.55
CA LEU A 22 -2.04 11.40 5.47
C LEU A 22 -0.77 11.05 6.25
N THR A 23 -0.92 10.87 7.57
CA THR A 23 0.15 10.56 8.51
C THR A 23 0.03 9.12 8.98
N LEU A 24 1.15 8.38 8.99
CA LEU A 24 1.21 7.08 9.65
C LEU A 24 1.29 7.33 11.17
N VAL A 25 0.20 7.04 11.89
CA VAL A 25 0.15 7.18 13.34
C VAL A 25 0.41 5.82 13.98
N GLN A 26 1.58 5.65 14.58
CA GLN A 26 1.83 4.57 15.54
C GLN A 26 1.39 5.06 16.91
N SER A 27 0.18 4.67 17.34
CA SER A 27 -0.36 5.02 18.66
C SER A 27 0.03 3.94 19.67
N GLU A 28 1.11 4.15 20.40
CA GLU A 28 1.28 3.58 21.74
C GLU A 28 1.57 4.72 22.72
N ASN A 29 0.53 5.07 23.51
CA ASN A 29 0.50 6.04 24.59
C ASN A 29 0.26 7.52 24.21
N ASN A 30 -0.92 7.99 24.66
CA ASN A 30 -1.23 9.38 24.90
C ASN A 30 -0.18 9.98 25.86
N HIS A 31 0.69 10.86 25.39
CA HIS A 31 1.08 12.11 26.04
C HIS A 31 2.10 12.83 25.13
N GLU A 32 1.85 14.12 24.89
CA GLU A 32 2.77 15.11 24.31
C GLU A 32 2.97 15.09 22.78
N ASN A 33 2.01 15.75 22.11
CA ASN A 33 2.31 16.55 20.93
C ASN A 33 3.44 17.54 21.28
N ASP A 34 4.65 17.38 20.72
CA ASP A 34 5.45 18.57 20.35
C ASP A 34 6.72 18.35 19.51
N GLN A 35 7.22 17.13 19.21
CA GLN A 35 8.42 17.00 18.35
C GLN A 35 8.41 15.76 17.48
N CYS A 36 7.91 15.88 16.25
CA CYS A 36 8.27 14.97 15.16
C CYS A 36 8.57 15.76 13.87
N PRO A 37 9.79 16.32 13.70
CA PRO A 37 10.14 17.03 12.48
C PRO A 37 10.83 16.08 11.50
N ILE A 38 10.13 15.03 11.06
CA ILE A 38 10.47 14.40 9.79
C ILE A 38 9.18 14.22 9.00
N LEU A 39 8.84 15.26 8.24
CA LEU A 39 7.83 15.21 7.20
C LEU A 39 8.40 14.36 6.07
N ILE A 40 8.05 13.07 6.05
CA ILE A 40 8.43 12.20 4.95
C ILE A 40 7.36 12.32 3.87
N SER A 41 7.64 13.10 2.82
CA SER A 41 6.76 13.16 1.65
C SER A 41 6.87 11.85 0.89
N ILE A 42 5.82 11.04 0.91
CA ILE A 42 5.64 10.00 -0.11
C ILE A 42 5.31 10.75 -1.40
N ASP A 43 6.16 10.58 -2.41
CA ASP A 43 5.95 11.14 -3.75
C ASP A 43 4.87 10.26 -4.42
N TYR A 44 3.62 10.74 -4.42
CA TYR A 44 2.45 9.98 -4.88
C TYR A 44 2.19 10.22 -6.37
N ALA A 45 2.30 9.16 -7.18
CA ALA A 45 1.10 8.81 -7.93
C ALA A 45 0.07 8.38 -6.89
N ASP A 46 -1.16 8.91 -6.92
CA ASP A 46 -2.17 8.75 -5.87
C ASP A 46 -2.55 7.27 -5.55
N TYR A 47 -2.01 6.34 -6.34
CA TYR A 47 -2.12 4.90 -6.16
C TYR A 47 -0.94 4.17 -6.83
N TYR A 48 -0.60 3.00 -6.30
CA TYR A 48 0.15 1.99 -7.03
C TYR A 48 -0.73 1.37 -8.12
N PHE A 49 -0.19 1.14 -9.30
CA PHE A 49 -0.91 0.60 -10.46
C PHE A 49 -0.17 -0.59 -11.05
N SER A 50 -0.92 -1.65 -11.38
CA SER A 50 -0.44 -2.80 -12.16
C SER A 50 -1.46 -3.14 -13.24
N GLY A 51 -1.03 -3.24 -14.50
CA GLY A 51 -1.88 -3.61 -15.63
C GLY A 51 -1.53 -4.97 -16.23
N GLU A 52 -2.47 -5.56 -16.97
CA GLU A 52 -2.33 -6.92 -17.54
C GLU A 52 -1.10 -7.16 -18.45
N LYS A 53 -0.56 -6.09 -19.06
CA LYS A 53 0.61 -6.16 -19.96
C LYS A 53 1.95 -5.94 -19.27
N MET A 54 1.93 -5.67 -17.96
CA MET A 54 3.13 -5.28 -17.20
C MET A 54 3.87 -6.48 -16.59
N GLY A 55 3.27 -7.67 -16.64
CA GLY A 55 3.80 -8.86 -15.94
C GLY A 55 3.82 -8.66 -14.42
N TRP A 56 4.81 -9.25 -13.75
CA TRP A 56 5.00 -9.08 -12.31
C TRP A 56 5.53 -7.69 -11.99
N THR A 57 4.65 -6.82 -11.50
CA THR A 57 5.02 -5.51 -10.93
C THR A 57 5.32 -5.67 -9.45
N LYS A 58 6.08 -4.72 -8.87
CA LYS A 58 6.59 -4.84 -7.49
C LYS A 58 6.49 -3.52 -6.73
N LEU A 59 6.12 -3.61 -5.47
CA LEU A 59 6.13 -2.51 -4.50
C LEU A 59 6.83 -2.99 -3.22
N THR A 60 7.90 -2.31 -2.81
CA THR A 60 8.69 -2.70 -1.62
C THR A 60 8.51 -1.67 -0.52
N VAL A 61 8.10 -2.14 0.66
CA VAL A 61 7.95 -1.32 1.87
C VAL A 61 8.70 -1.92 3.08
N PRO A 62 9.26 -1.07 3.95
CA PRO A 62 9.55 0.33 3.68
C PRO A 62 10.57 0.47 2.55
N THR A 63 10.61 1.62 1.87
CA THR A 63 11.66 1.87 0.87
C THR A 63 13.03 1.90 1.56
N PRO A 64 14.14 1.68 0.84
CA PRO A 64 15.47 1.71 1.44
C PRO A 64 15.77 2.99 2.23
N ARG A 65 15.25 4.14 1.78
CA ARG A 65 15.41 5.42 2.48
C ARG A 65 14.68 5.43 3.83
N TYR A 66 13.46 4.92 3.88
CA TYR A 66 12.68 4.83 5.12
C TYR A 66 13.31 3.84 6.11
N ALA A 67 13.77 2.68 5.61
CA ALA A 67 14.48 1.71 6.43
C ALA A 67 15.74 2.33 7.06
N ALA A 68 16.56 3.03 6.27
CA ALA A 68 17.76 3.70 6.75
C ALA A 68 17.44 4.78 7.80
N ALA A 69 16.44 5.63 7.55
CA ALA A 69 16.02 6.66 8.49
C ALA A 69 15.54 6.06 9.83
N TYR A 70 14.81 4.95 9.79
CA TYR A 70 14.37 4.25 11.01
C TYR A 70 15.57 3.76 11.83
N THR A 71 16.54 3.11 11.19
CA THR A 71 17.73 2.59 11.88
C THR A 71 18.61 3.71 12.42
N GLU A 72 18.80 4.79 11.67
CA GLU A 72 19.56 5.97 12.12
C GLU A 72 18.93 6.63 13.34
N THR A 73 17.60 6.72 13.37
CA THR A 73 16.88 7.39 14.46
C THR A 73 16.74 6.51 15.70
N SER A 74 16.51 5.21 15.53
CA SER A 74 16.21 4.29 16.63
C SER A 74 17.43 3.53 17.17
N GLY A 75 18.53 3.48 16.42
CA GLY A 75 19.69 2.63 16.72
C GLY A 75 19.38 1.13 16.66
N LYS A 76 18.24 0.75 16.09
CA LYS A 76 17.77 -0.64 15.97
C LYS A 76 17.50 -0.99 14.52
N ASP A 77 17.67 -2.27 14.21
CA ASP A 77 17.19 -2.80 12.94
C ASP A 77 15.66 -2.76 12.90
N LEU A 78 15.13 -2.65 11.69
CA LEU A 78 13.70 -2.62 11.44
C LEU A 78 13.08 -4.01 11.73
N ASP A 79 12.28 -4.08 12.79
CA ASP A 79 11.55 -5.30 13.21
C ASP A 79 10.04 -5.07 13.07
N LEU A 80 9.55 -5.10 11.82
CA LEU A 80 8.12 -5.04 11.54
C LEU A 80 7.52 -6.44 11.61
N LYS A 81 6.39 -6.59 12.32
CA LYS A 81 5.68 -7.87 12.32
C LYS A 81 5.06 -8.10 10.93
N GLY A 82 4.82 -9.36 10.62
CA GLY A 82 4.54 -9.83 9.26
C GLY A 82 3.16 -9.55 8.70
N LEU A 83 2.34 -8.73 9.36
CA LEU A 83 0.95 -8.56 8.95
C LEU A 83 0.87 -7.49 7.86
N VAL A 84 0.61 -7.93 6.63
CA VAL A 84 0.55 -7.04 5.47
C VAL A 84 -0.90 -6.70 5.15
N MET A 85 -1.22 -5.41 5.17
CA MET A 85 -2.51 -4.86 4.81
C MET A 85 -2.42 -4.05 3.53
N VAL A 86 -3.35 -4.26 2.61
CA VAL A 86 -3.52 -3.45 1.40
C VAL A 86 -4.84 -2.70 1.46
N CYS A 87 -4.86 -1.46 0.96
CA CYS A 87 -6.10 -0.72 0.77
C CYS A 87 -6.26 -0.37 -0.71
N HIS A 88 -7.42 -0.74 -1.26
CA HIS A 88 -7.77 -0.47 -2.66
C HIS A 88 -8.16 1.00 -2.84
N VAL A 89 -8.16 1.45 -4.10
CA VAL A 89 -8.69 2.78 -4.44
C VAL A 89 -10.19 2.83 -4.15
N LEU A 90 -10.61 3.92 -3.49
CA LEU A 90 -12.03 4.23 -3.33
C LEU A 90 -12.59 4.65 -4.69
N CYS A 91 -13.54 3.88 -5.19
CA CYS A 91 -14.23 4.21 -6.43
C CYS A 91 -15.39 5.18 -6.13
N PRO A 92 -15.59 6.23 -6.95
CA PRO A 92 -16.72 7.15 -6.78
C PRO A 92 -18.04 6.38 -6.73
N TRP A 93 -18.88 6.68 -5.73
CA TRP A 93 -20.18 6.02 -5.52
C TRP A 93 -20.12 4.49 -5.33
N GLY A 94 -18.94 3.93 -5.06
CA GLY A 94 -18.74 2.48 -4.95
C GLY A 94 -18.64 1.74 -6.28
N GLU A 95 -18.67 2.47 -7.40
CA GLU A 95 -18.61 1.90 -8.75
C GLU A 95 -17.20 2.07 -9.34
N CYS A 96 -16.44 0.99 -9.38
CA CYS A 96 -15.13 0.99 -10.02
C CYS A 96 -15.28 0.91 -11.54
N PRO A 97 -14.38 1.55 -12.32
CA PRO A 97 -14.42 1.40 -13.76
C PRO A 97 -14.17 -0.05 -14.16
N ASP A 98 -14.69 -0.45 -15.32
CA ASP A 98 -14.46 -1.79 -15.85
C ASP A 98 -12.95 -2.10 -15.92
N GLY A 99 -12.60 -3.35 -15.64
CA GLY A 99 -11.22 -3.83 -15.59
C GLY A 99 -10.50 -3.64 -14.26
N ASP A 100 -11.04 -2.88 -13.30
CA ASP A 100 -10.44 -2.76 -11.97
C ASP A 100 -10.64 -4.04 -11.15
N LEU A 101 -9.56 -4.80 -10.98
CA LEU A 101 -9.56 -6.03 -10.23
C LEU A 101 -9.53 -5.77 -8.72
N SER A 102 -10.23 -6.62 -7.99
CA SER A 102 -10.48 -6.51 -6.56
C SER A 102 -10.23 -7.84 -5.85
N GLU A 103 -10.59 -7.93 -4.56
CA GLU A 103 -10.35 -9.12 -3.76
C GLU A 103 -11.06 -10.37 -4.30
N LYS A 104 -12.22 -10.19 -4.94
CA LYS A 104 -13.00 -11.27 -5.54
C LYS A 104 -12.31 -11.92 -6.76
N ASP A 105 -11.33 -11.22 -7.33
CA ASP A 105 -10.60 -11.58 -8.55
C ASP A 105 -9.26 -12.26 -8.23
N LEU A 106 -8.93 -12.43 -6.94
CA LEU A 106 -7.76 -13.19 -6.49
C LEU A 106 -7.84 -14.64 -7.02
N GLY A 107 -6.81 -15.05 -7.75
CA GLY A 107 -6.73 -16.35 -8.43
C GLY A 107 -7.60 -16.48 -9.69
N LYS A 108 -8.27 -15.42 -10.14
CA LYS A 108 -9.13 -15.38 -11.34
C LYS A 108 -8.74 -14.25 -12.32
N GLY A 109 -7.51 -13.75 -12.21
CA GLY A 109 -7.05 -12.56 -12.92
C GLY A 109 -6.10 -11.71 -12.11
N LEU A 110 -6.13 -11.83 -10.78
CA LEU A 110 -5.20 -11.19 -9.87
C LEU A 110 -4.38 -12.24 -9.12
N GLU A 111 -3.05 -12.22 -9.26
CA GLU A 111 -2.16 -12.94 -8.34
C GLU A 111 -1.35 -11.95 -7.50
N LEU A 112 -1.28 -12.22 -6.19
CA LEU A 112 -0.48 -11.46 -5.25
C LEU A 112 0.56 -12.35 -4.60
N ARG A 113 1.75 -11.81 -4.37
CA ARG A 113 2.80 -12.41 -3.53
C ARG A 113 3.38 -11.38 -2.60
N VAL A 114 3.81 -11.81 -1.42
CA VAL A 114 4.62 -11.00 -0.52
C VAL A 114 5.92 -11.75 -0.28
N ASN A 115 7.05 -11.15 -0.63
CA ASN A 115 8.38 -11.78 -0.53
C ASN A 115 8.40 -13.17 -1.19
N SER A 116 7.92 -13.25 -2.44
CA SER A 116 7.73 -14.49 -3.21
C SER A 116 6.75 -15.51 -2.63
N LYS A 117 6.13 -15.28 -1.47
CA LYS A 117 5.11 -16.16 -0.89
C LYS A 117 3.74 -15.77 -1.44
N LYS A 118 3.03 -16.74 -2.03
CA LYS A 118 1.69 -16.54 -2.61
C LYS A 118 0.70 -16.09 -1.53
N VAL A 119 -0.20 -15.20 -1.90
CA VAL A 119 -1.37 -14.82 -1.08
C VAL A 119 -2.53 -15.77 -1.46
N LYS A 120 -3.10 -16.47 -0.47
CA LYS A 120 -4.25 -17.36 -0.70
C LYS A 120 -5.60 -16.67 -0.52
N ASP A 121 -5.65 -15.66 0.35
CA ASP A 121 -6.90 -15.03 0.76
C ASP A 121 -6.66 -13.59 1.25
N MET A 122 -7.73 -12.82 1.36
CA MET A 122 -7.74 -11.43 1.81
C MET A 122 -8.87 -11.22 2.84
N ILE A 123 -8.47 -10.97 4.10
CA ILE A 123 -9.43 -10.73 5.18
C ILE A 123 -9.82 -9.25 5.20
N LYS A 124 -11.10 -8.97 4.90
CA LYS A 124 -11.65 -7.61 4.93
C LYS A 124 -11.63 -7.03 6.36
N LEU A 125 -11.05 -5.84 6.52
CA LEU A 125 -11.04 -5.07 7.78
C LEU A 125 -12.02 -3.89 7.77
N GLY A 126 -12.35 -3.37 6.59
CA GLY A 126 -13.23 -2.23 6.37
C GLY A 126 -13.60 -2.17 4.90
N ASP A 127 -14.19 -1.06 4.43
CA ASP A 127 -14.82 -1.03 3.11
C ASP A 127 -13.86 -1.32 1.95
N HIS A 128 -12.56 -1.04 2.10
CA HIS A 128 -11.57 -1.20 1.03
C HIS A 128 -10.18 -1.66 1.49
N CYS A 129 -10.03 -2.10 2.74
CA CYS A 129 -8.75 -2.54 3.29
C CYS A 129 -8.80 -4.02 3.70
N PHE A 130 -7.73 -4.73 3.38
CA PHE A 130 -7.64 -6.19 3.52
C PHE A 130 -6.31 -6.61 4.11
N ILE A 131 -6.33 -7.56 5.05
CA ILE A 131 -5.12 -8.27 5.47
C ILE A 131 -4.86 -9.39 4.48
N LEU A 132 -3.66 -9.43 3.92
CA LEU A 132 -3.21 -10.51 3.06
C LEU A 132 -2.96 -11.76 3.90
N VAL A 133 -3.42 -12.91 3.41
CA VAL A 133 -3.20 -14.20 4.07
C VAL A 133 -2.22 -15.03 3.24
N PRO A 134 -1.10 -15.50 3.83
CA PRO A 134 -0.15 -16.32 3.13
C PRO A 134 -0.74 -17.67 2.73
N ASP A 135 -0.41 -18.14 1.53
CA ASP A 135 -0.60 -19.53 1.13
C ASP A 135 0.43 -20.40 1.84
N ASP A 136 0.03 -20.92 3.01
CA ASP A 136 0.76 -21.96 3.71
C ASP A 136 -0.18 -23.04 4.26
N ASN A 137 0.43 -24.17 4.60
CA ASN A 137 -0.23 -25.35 5.18
C ASN A 137 -0.78 -25.08 6.60
N ASN A 138 -0.59 -23.90 7.16
CA ASN A 138 -1.09 -23.52 8.48
C ASN A 138 -2.24 -22.52 8.31
N ASN A 139 -3.48 -23.02 8.32
CA ASN A 139 -4.67 -22.20 8.10
C ASN A 139 -4.86 -21.01 9.05
N ASN A 140 -4.07 -20.91 10.13
CA ASN A 140 -4.15 -19.80 11.08
C ASN A 140 -3.02 -18.76 10.93
N ASN A 141 -2.02 -18.99 10.08
CA ASN A 141 -0.94 -18.02 9.92
C ASN A 141 -1.38 -16.82 9.07
N LYS A 142 -1.22 -15.61 9.61
CA LYS A 142 -1.49 -14.34 8.93
C LYS A 142 -0.22 -13.52 8.68
N TYR A 143 0.94 -14.08 9.00
CA TYR A 143 2.21 -13.37 8.97
C TYR A 143 3.06 -13.80 7.79
N PHE A 144 3.56 -12.81 7.07
CA PHE A 144 4.63 -12.94 6.09
C PHE A 144 5.98 -12.72 6.77
N PRO A 145 7.01 -13.53 6.48
CA PRO A 145 8.36 -13.19 6.92
C PRO A 145 8.87 -11.99 6.13
N ALA A 146 9.55 -11.06 6.80
CA ALA A 146 10.35 -10.04 6.13
C ALA A 146 11.48 -10.69 5.31
N ASN A 147 12.02 -9.96 4.33
CA ASN A 147 13.23 -10.38 3.63
C ASN A 147 14.49 -10.15 4.47
N ASP A 148 15.66 -10.43 3.91
CA ASP A 148 16.99 -10.23 4.50
C ASP A 148 17.29 -8.78 4.94
N ARG A 149 16.45 -7.82 4.55
CA ARG A 149 16.57 -6.38 4.87
C ARG A 149 15.43 -5.86 5.73
N GLY A 150 14.59 -6.73 6.30
CA GLY A 150 13.42 -6.31 7.06
C GLY A 150 12.30 -5.72 6.19
N GLN A 151 12.34 -5.92 4.87
CA GLN A 151 11.38 -5.35 3.92
C GLN A 151 10.35 -6.37 3.45
N TYR A 152 9.23 -5.84 2.98
CA TYR A 152 8.09 -6.56 2.42
C TYR A 152 7.88 -6.10 1.00
N ARG A 153 8.05 -7.03 0.06
CA ARG A 153 7.85 -6.80 -1.36
C ARG A 153 6.53 -7.40 -1.78
N LEU A 154 5.52 -6.56 -1.99
CA LEU A 154 4.31 -6.92 -2.68
C LEU A 154 4.63 -7.09 -4.18
N GLU A 155 4.27 -8.23 -4.73
CA GLU A 155 4.41 -8.54 -6.15
C GLU A 155 3.01 -8.80 -6.70
N VAL A 156 2.66 -8.12 -7.77
CA VAL A 156 1.32 -8.17 -8.37
C VAL A 156 1.45 -8.65 -9.80
N LEU A 157 0.65 -9.63 -10.16
CA LEU A 157 0.42 -10.02 -11.53
C LEU A 157 -1.06 -9.83 -11.84
N VAL A 158 -1.32 -9.14 -12.94
CA VAL A 158 -2.66 -8.97 -13.49
C VAL A 158 -2.72 -9.75 -14.79
N GLU A 159 -3.75 -10.57 -14.94
CA GLU A 159 -4.07 -11.30 -16.16
C GLU A 159 -5.38 -10.76 -16.73
N LYS A 160 -5.56 -10.93 -18.04
CA LYS A 160 -6.76 -10.47 -18.75
C LYS A 160 -7.98 -11.26 -18.29
N THR A 161 -9.02 -10.55 -17.85
CA THR A 161 -10.29 -11.14 -17.38
C THR A 161 -11.47 -10.94 -18.34
N SER A 162 -11.35 -10.01 -19.29
CA SER A 162 -12.39 -9.66 -20.26
C SER A 162 -11.79 -9.32 -21.61
N GLU A 163 -12.51 -9.56 -22.69
CA GLU A 163 -12.12 -9.14 -24.05
C GLU A 163 -12.42 -7.67 -24.32
N ASP A 164 -13.35 -7.07 -23.57
CA ASP A 164 -13.88 -5.73 -23.86
C ASP A 164 -13.08 -4.60 -23.19
N PHE A 165 -12.28 -4.90 -22.16
CA PHE A 165 -11.53 -3.92 -21.39
C PHE A 165 -10.21 -4.50 -20.86
N GLU A 166 -9.20 -3.64 -20.71
CA GLU A 166 -7.92 -4.01 -20.09
C GLU A 166 -8.09 -4.20 -18.59
N SER A 167 -7.53 -5.28 -18.04
CA SER A 167 -7.54 -5.54 -16.61
C SER A 167 -6.39 -4.81 -15.91
N TYR A 168 -6.67 -4.24 -14.74
CA TYR A 168 -5.68 -3.55 -13.92
C TYR A 168 -6.02 -3.65 -12.42
N PHE A 169 -5.05 -3.31 -11.57
CA PHE A 169 -5.16 -3.37 -10.12
C PHE A 169 -4.57 -2.10 -9.52
N ARG A 170 -5.26 -1.52 -8.51
CA ARG A 170 -4.85 -0.26 -7.88
C ARG A 170 -4.90 -0.31 -6.36
N LEU A 171 -3.83 0.19 -5.73
CA LEU A 171 -3.74 0.33 -4.27
C LEU A 171 -3.44 1.76 -3.86
N THR A 172 -4.14 2.28 -2.86
CA THR A 172 -3.83 3.57 -2.23
C THR A 172 -2.81 3.43 -1.11
N SER A 173 -2.74 2.26 -0.48
CA SER A 173 -1.86 2.04 0.67
C SER A 173 -1.43 0.58 0.80
N LEU A 174 -0.21 0.41 1.28
CA LEU A 174 0.36 -0.85 1.73
C LEU A 174 0.94 -0.60 3.13
N ILE A 175 0.41 -1.30 4.12
CA ILE A 175 0.77 -1.13 5.53
C ILE A 175 1.31 -2.46 6.06
N VAL A 176 2.38 -2.39 6.83
CA VAL A 176 2.99 -3.54 7.49
C VAL A 176 2.97 -3.27 8.99
N LEU A 177 2.38 -4.19 9.76
CA LEU A 177 2.18 -4.12 11.21
C LEU A 177 2.97 -5.21 11.92
#